data_AF-A0A7V0MU05-F1
#
_entry.id   AF-A0A7V0MU05-F1
#
_cell.length_a   1.000
_cell.length_b   1.000
_cell.length_c   1.000
_cell.angle_alpha   90.00
_cell.angle_beta   90.00
_cell.angle_gamma   90.00
#
_symmetry.space_group_name_H-M   'P 1'
#
loop_
_entity.id
_entity.type
_entity.pdbx_description
1 polymer ?
#
loop_
_entity_poly.entity_id
_entity_poly.type
_entity_poly.pdbx_seq_one_letter_code
_entity_poly.pdbx_strand_id
1 'polypeptide(L)'
;MLVLTNGLGQTLAFLFSKAKPHEKNRGAEAQASDVLFEHLSRWTLSQVDPNFDGTLLSWVIQTNSTAYRRATIEALAYLGWLKRFAEAELEEEEG
;
A
#
# COMPACT_ATOMS: atom_id res chain seq x y z
N MET A 1 8.90 -7.08 -2.02
CA MET A 1 8.80 -8.54 -2.13
C MET A 1 7.36 -9.01 -2.22
N LEU A 2 6.48 -8.72 -1.25
CA LEU A 2 5.09 -9.21 -1.21
C LEU A 2 4.26 -8.96 -2.48
N VAL A 3 4.37 -7.77 -3.09
CA VAL A 3 3.63 -7.46 -4.34
C VAL A 3 4.04 -8.38 -5.49
N LEU A 4 5.33 -8.73 -5.59
CA LEU A 4 5.84 -9.61 -6.65
C LEU A 4 5.47 -11.07 -6.42
N THR A 5 5.44 -11.53 -5.17
CA THR A 5 5.18 -12.94 -4.82
C THR A 5 3.69 -13.25 -4.72
N ASN A 6 2.91 -12.33 -4.18
CA ASN A 6 1.50 -12.56 -3.80
C ASN A 6 0.52 -11.69 -4.60
N GLY A 7 1.03 -10.72 -5.37
CA GLY A 7 0.22 -9.73 -6.08
C GLY A 7 -0.15 -8.52 -5.22
N LEU A 8 -0.60 -7.46 -5.91
CA LEU A 8 -0.99 -6.20 -5.30
C LEU A 8 -2.20 -6.35 -4.38
N GLY A 9 -3.25 -7.05 -4.82
CA GLY A 9 -4.48 -7.22 -4.03
C GLY A 9 -4.26 -7.89 -2.68
N GLN A 10 -3.51 -9.00 -2.66
CA GLN A 10 -3.19 -9.70 -1.41
C GLN A 10 -2.28 -8.87 -0.50
N THR A 11 -1.35 -8.10 -1.07
CA THR A 11 -0.49 -7.21 -0.28
C THR A 11 -1.32 -6.10 0.39
N LEU A 12 -2.27 -5.51 -0.32
CA LEU A 12 -3.16 -4.49 0.24
C LEU A 12 -4.05 -5.06 1.34
N ALA A 13 -4.63 -6.25 1.14
CA ALA A 13 -5.42 -6.93 2.16
C ALA A 13 -4.59 -7.26 3.41
N PHE A 14 -3.34 -7.70 3.23
CA PHE A 14 -2.41 -7.94 4.33
C PHE A 14 -2.13 -6.66 5.13
N LEU A 15 -1.77 -5.56 4.47
CA LEU A 15 -1.52 -4.28 5.13
C LEU A 15 -2.76 -3.79 5.89
N PHE A 16 -3.94 -3.85 5.25
CA PHE A 16 -5.20 -3.47 5.87
C PHE A 16 -5.52 -4.32 7.12
N SER A 17 -5.24 -5.63 7.08
CA SER A 17 -5.44 -6.50 8.24
C SER A 17 -4.49 -6.15 9.41
N LYS A 18 -3.24 -5.76 9.09
CA LYS A 18 -2.23 -5.35 10.08
C LYS A 18 -2.49 -3.97 10.66
N ALA A 19 -3.12 -3.09 9.89
CA ALA A 19 -3.53 -1.76 10.33
C ALA A 19 -4.54 -1.77 11.50
N LYS A 20 -5.20 -2.92 11.73
CA LYS A 20 -6.16 -3.13 12.83
C LYS A 20 -7.13 -1.95 12.99
N PRO A 21 -7.83 -1.52 11.93
CA PRO A 21 -8.58 -0.25 11.89
C PRO A 21 -9.71 -0.15 12.94
N HIS A 22 -10.14 -1.28 13.50
CA HIS A 22 -11.20 -1.35 14.51
C HIS A 22 -10.67 -1.36 15.96
N GLU A 23 -9.35 -1.41 16.17
CA GLU A 23 -8.75 -1.36 17.50
C GLU A 23 -8.54 0.10 17.95
N LYS A 24 -9.00 0.45 19.17
CA LYS A 24 -8.87 1.81 19.70
C LYS A 24 -7.43 2.18 20.11
N ASN A 25 -6.65 1.21 20.58
CA ASN A 25 -5.28 1.40 21.06
C ASN A 25 -4.31 0.65 20.14
N ARG A 26 -3.98 1.27 19.00
CA ARG A 26 -3.09 0.68 18.00
C ARG A 26 -1.64 0.92 18.38
N GLY A 27 -0.85 -0.16 18.38
CA GLY A 27 0.62 -0.08 18.52
C GLY A 27 1.30 0.50 17.29
N ALA A 28 2.59 0.83 17.40
CA ALA A 28 3.37 1.47 16.34
C ALA A 28 3.33 0.69 15.01
N GLU A 29 3.45 -0.64 15.04
CA GLU A 29 3.39 -1.47 13.83
C GLU A 29 2.06 -1.37 13.08
N ALA A 30 0.95 -1.30 13.83
CA ALA A 30 -0.38 -1.18 13.24
C ALA A 30 -0.56 0.20 12.61
N GLN A 31 -0.06 1.25 13.27
CA GLN A 31 -0.06 2.60 12.72
C GLN A 31 0.83 2.70 11.46
N ALA A 32 2.01 2.10 11.47
CA ALA A 32 2.90 2.06 10.31
C ALA A 32 2.26 1.31 9.12
N SER A 33 1.57 0.20 9.39
CA SER A 33 0.84 -0.56 8.37
C SER A 33 -0.31 0.25 7.76
N ASP A 34 -1.02 1.03 8.59
CA ASP A 34 -2.10 1.92 8.17
C ASP A 34 -1.59 3.03 7.25
N VAL A 35 -0.54 3.74 7.68
CA VAL A 35 0.09 4.81 6.89
C VAL A 35 0.62 4.27 5.56
N LEU A 36 1.28 3.10 5.57
CA LEU A 36 1.77 2.48 4.35
C LEU A 36 0.62 2.10 3.41
N PHE A 37 -0.47 1.54 3.93
CA PHE A 37 -1.67 1.21 3.15
C PHE A 37 -2.27 2.46 2.51
N GLU A 38 -2.45 3.54 3.27
CA GLU A 38 -3.01 4.80 2.78
C GLU A 38 -2.13 5.44 1.71
N HIS A 39 -0.83 5.56 1.97
CA HIS A 39 0.12 6.18 1.05
C HIS A 39 0.21 5.42 -0.27
N LEU A 40 0.33 4.09 -0.21
CA LEU A 40 0.34 3.23 -1.39
C LEU A 40 -0.97 3.36 -2.17
N SER A 41 -2.11 3.37 -1.47
CA SER A 41 -3.43 3.50 -2.09
C SER A 41 -3.57 4.84 -2.81
N ARG A 42 -3.24 5.94 -2.12
CA ARG A 42 -3.34 7.30 -2.64
C ARG A 42 -2.47 7.50 -3.88
N TRP A 43 -1.19 7.11 -3.81
CA TRP A 43 -0.30 7.23 -4.96
C TRP A 43 -0.83 6.43 -6.15
N THR A 44 -1.10 5.14 -5.96
CA THR A 44 -1.45 4.27 -7.07
C THR A 44 -2.77 4.70 -7.72
N LEU A 45 -3.79 5.05 -6.93
CA LEU A 45 -5.06 5.57 -7.45
C LEU A 45 -4.86 6.86 -8.23
N SER A 46 -4.02 7.78 -7.77
CA SER A 46 -3.72 9.02 -8.52
C SER A 46 -3.17 8.76 -9.92
N GLN A 47 -2.50 7.61 -10.13
CA GLN A 47 -1.94 7.23 -11.43
C GLN A 47 -2.94 6.49 -12.33
N VAL A 48 -3.81 5.66 -11.74
CA VAL A 48 -4.66 4.75 -12.52
C VAL A 48 -6.13 5.17 -12.61
N ASP A 49 -6.64 5.85 -11.58
CA ASP A 49 -8.03 6.29 -11.49
C ASP A 49 -8.18 7.40 -10.43
N PRO A 50 -7.77 8.66 -10.75
CA PRO A 50 -7.70 9.75 -9.78
C PRO A 50 -9.07 10.22 -9.26
N ASN A 51 -10.15 9.83 -9.93
CA ASN A 51 -11.53 10.21 -9.56
C ASN A 51 -12.25 9.09 -8.78
N PHE A 52 -11.56 7.98 -8.49
CA PHE A 52 -12.18 6.87 -7.76
C PHE A 52 -12.42 7.24 -6.30
N ASP A 53 -13.68 7.14 -5.87
CA ASP A 53 -14.08 7.31 -4.48
C ASP A 53 -13.98 5.97 -3.74
N GLY A 54 -12.84 5.71 -3.10
CA GLY A 54 -12.59 4.50 -2.34
C GLY A 54 -11.12 4.20 -2.11
N THR A 55 -10.83 2.98 -1.64
CA THR A 55 -9.45 2.52 -1.43
C THR A 55 -8.94 1.79 -2.66
N LEU A 56 -7.61 1.74 -2.82
CA LEU A 56 -7.03 0.92 -3.88
C LEU A 56 -7.45 -0.56 -3.75
N LEU A 57 -7.65 -1.04 -2.52
CA LEU A 57 -8.13 -2.41 -2.26
C LEU A 57 -9.53 -2.65 -2.84
N SER A 58 -10.48 -1.72 -2.67
CA SER A 58 -11.81 -1.88 -3.28
C SER A 58 -11.75 -1.74 -4.79
N TRP A 59 -10.86 -0.89 -5.32
CA TRP A 59 -10.65 -0.70 -6.76
C TRP A 59 -10.10 -1.95 -7.44
N VAL A 60 -9.07 -2.60 -6.88
CA VAL A 60 -8.42 -3.77 -7.50
C VAL A 60 -9.34 -4.98 -7.63
N ILE A 61 -10.39 -5.08 -6.82
CA ILE A 61 -11.39 -6.17 -6.88
C ILE A 61 -12.41 -5.93 -8.01
N GLN A 62 -12.60 -4.68 -8.43
CA GLN A 62 -13.61 -4.28 -9.42
C GLN A 62 -13.04 -4.01 -10.82
N THR A 63 -11.74 -3.79 -10.91
CA THR A 63 -11.05 -3.38 -12.14
C THR A 63 -10.78 -4.55 -13.10
N ASN A 64 -10.37 -4.23 -14.33
CA ASN A 64 -9.95 -5.23 -15.31
C ASN A 64 -8.45 -5.58 -15.22
N SER A 65 -8.04 -6.67 -15.86
CA SER A 65 -6.66 -7.17 -15.78
C SER A 65 -5.59 -6.20 -16.32
N THR A 66 -5.93 -5.37 -17.32
CA THR A 66 -5.01 -4.37 -17.86
C THR A 66 -4.76 -3.24 -16.87
N ALA A 67 -5.83 -2.71 -16.29
CA ALA A 67 -5.76 -1.68 -15.27
C ALA A 67 -5.07 -2.21 -13.98
N TYR A 68 -5.36 -3.45 -13.58
CA TYR A 68 -4.69 -4.12 -12.46
C TYR A 68 -3.17 -4.24 -12.66
N ARG A 69 -2.72 -4.65 -13.86
CA ARG A 69 -1.28 -4.71 -14.19
C ARG A 69 -0.62 -3.34 -14.12
N ARG A 70 -1.29 -2.30 -14.64
CA ARG A 70 -0.80 -0.92 -14.53
C ARG A 70 -0.65 -0.49 -13.07
N ALA A 71 -1.68 -0.71 -12.25
CA ALA A 71 -1.62 -0.40 -10.82
C ALA A 71 -0.49 -1.16 -10.10
N THR A 72 -0.23 -2.41 -10.49
CA THR A 72 0.89 -3.20 -9.93
C THR A 72 2.24 -2.56 -10.26
N ILE A 73 2.44 -2.09 -11.48
CA ILE A 73 3.69 -1.42 -11.90
C ILE A 73 3.87 -0.09 -11.14
N GLU A 74 2.83 0.73 -11.06
CA GLU A 74 2.86 2.01 -10.34
C GLU A 74 3.14 1.81 -8.84
N ALA A 75 2.49 0.81 -8.23
CA ALA A 75 2.72 0.44 -6.84
C ALA A 75 4.18 0.02 -6.59
N LEU A 76 4.77 -0.78 -7.47
CA LEU A 76 6.16 -1.21 -7.35
C LEU A 76 7.15 -0.04 -7.49
N ALA A 77 6.92 0.86 -8.45
CA ALA A 77 7.74 2.05 -8.64
C ALA A 77 7.69 2.97 -7.40
N TYR A 78 6.49 3.19 -6.86
CA TYR A 78 6.29 3.97 -5.65
C TYR A 78 6.99 3.36 -4.43
N LEU A 79 6.76 2.08 -4.18
CA LEU A 79 7.39 1.37 -3.06
C LEU A 79 8.92 1.36 -3.18
N GLY A 80 9.45 1.33 -4.40
CA GLY A 80 10.88 1.45 -4.66
C GLY A 80 11.45 2.78 -4.17
N TRP A 81 10.77 3.90 -4.47
CA TRP A 81 11.19 5.22 -3.99
C TRP A 81 10.92 5.42 -2.50
N LEU A 82 9.74 5.01 -2.02
CA LEU A 82 9.37 5.13 -0.61
C LEU A 82 10.38 4.41 0.28
N LYS A 83 10.83 3.21 -0.12
CA LYS A 83 11.87 2.48 0.58
C LYS A 83 13.18 3.29 0.66
N ARG A 84 13.63 3.88 -0.45
CA ARG A 84 14.88 4.67 -0.47
C ARG A 84 14.81 5.92 0.41
N PHE A 85 13.66 6.57 0.48
CA PHE A 85 13.46 7.69 1.39
C PHE A 85 13.39 7.23 2.85
N ALA A 86 12.71 6.13 3.12
CA ALA A 86 12.67 5.55 4.47
C ALA A 86 14.08 5.20 4.97
N GLU A 87 14.91 4.57 4.14
CA GLU A 87 16.32 4.24 4.46
C GLU A 87 17.20 5.49 4.68
N ALA A 88 16.85 6.63 4.08
CA ALA A 88 17.63 7.86 4.21
C ALA A 88 17.19 8.74 5.39
N GLU A 89 15.90 8.73 5.72
CA GLU A 89 15.28 9.70 6.63
C GLU A 89 14.84 9.08 7.97
N LEU A 90 14.58 7.77 8.02
CA LEU A 90 14.19 7.09 9.25
C LEU A 90 15.43 6.45 9.88
N GLU A 91 15.63 6.71 11.17
CA GLU A 91 16.62 5.98 11.95
C GLU A 91 16.18 4.51 12.05
N GLU A 92 17.09 3.58 11.77
CA GLU A 92 16.84 2.18 12.11
C GLU A 92 16.79 2.08 13.64
N GLU A 93 15.71 1.54 14.21
CA GLU A 93 15.74 1.12 15.60
C GLU A 93 16.84 0.05 15.71
N GLU A 94 17.94 0.36 16.41
CA GLU A 94 18.93 -0.64 16.82
C GLU A 94 18.20 -1.70 17.67
N GLY A 95 17.84 -2.81 17.01
CA GLY A 95 17.22 -3.97 17.65
C GLY A 95 18.20 -4.82 18.43
#